data_AF-W9GXY6-F1
#
_entry.id   AF-W9GXY6-F1
#
_cell.length_a   1.000
_cell.length_b   1.000
_cell.length_c   1.000
_cell.angle_alpha   90.00
_cell.angle_beta   90.00
_cell.angle_gamma   90.00
#
_symmetry.space_group_name_H-M   'P 1'
#
loop_
_entity.id
_entity.type
_entity.pdbx_description
1 polymer ?
#
loop_
_entity_poly.entity_id
_entity_poly.type
_entity_poly.pdbx_seq_one_letter_code
_entity_poly.pdbx_strand_id
1 'polypeptide(L)'
;MGGVANMALQALPVIASAQRVVTDLSNASDARRAAQAEAQAKADELAFEKQKEANRIQELADQKQHAAEVLAETHALQKRQLTQDQEAATTAQAADIATRQAQIDASAAADEAARRDALRRAVGRTKANLGARGGGTSDGSGEAVLLGLVNTTDAATRQATAVDQLRTQALAGEVTDTRKRNLLDQTQLAERQRLELFNAAY
;
A
#
# COMPACT_ATOMS: atom_id res chain seq x y z
N MET A 1 -115.56 -7.45 -67.16
CA MET A 1 -114.70 -7.28 -68.36
C MET A 1 -113.28 -7.17 -67.84
N GLY A 2 -112.40 -8.14 -67.98
CA GLY A 2 -112.01 -8.83 -69.21
C GLY A 2 -110.56 -8.42 -69.48
N GLY A 3 -109.62 -9.36 -69.46
CA GLY A 3 -108.21 -9.10 -69.78
C GLY A 3 -107.23 -10.02 -69.07
N VAL A 4 -106.99 -11.18 -69.69
CA VAL A 4 -105.97 -12.18 -69.35
C VAL A 4 -104.58 -11.79 -69.90
N ALA A 5 -103.56 -12.49 -69.39
CA ALA A 5 -102.13 -12.55 -69.76
C ALA A 5 -101.22 -11.66 -68.89
N ASN A 6 -100.03 -12.08 -68.44
CA ASN A 6 -99.18 -13.18 -68.89
C ASN A 6 -98.19 -13.57 -67.77
N MET A 7 -97.78 -14.83 -67.75
CA MET A 7 -96.72 -15.36 -66.88
C MET A 7 -95.36 -14.74 -67.21
N ALA A 8 -94.56 -14.45 -66.18
CA ALA A 8 -93.10 -14.45 -66.28
C ALA A 8 -92.47 -14.76 -64.91
N LEU A 9 -92.07 -16.03 -64.75
CA LEU A 9 -90.98 -16.43 -63.87
C LEU A 9 -89.75 -15.57 -64.17
N GLN A 10 -89.18 -14.89 -63.17
CA GLN A 10 -87.76 -14.58 -63.16
C GLN A 10 -87.17 -14.78 -61.77
N ALA A 11 -85.98 -15.39 -61.81
CA ALA A 11 -85.33 -16.12 -60.75
C ALA A 11 -84.66 -15.23 -59.68
N LEU A 12 -84.69 -15.75 -58.45
CA LEU A 12 -83.63 -15.77 -57.43
C LEU A 12 -82.60 -14.60 -57.41
N PRO A 13 -82.54 -13.80 -56.32
CA PRO A 13 -81.50 -12.81 -56.13
C PRO A 13 -80.36 -13.39 -55.27
N VAL A 14 -79.49 -14.25 -55.80
CA VAL A 14 -78.32 -14.74 -55.01
C VAL A 14 -77.09 -15.06 -55.86
N ILE A 15 -76.57 -14.14 -56.69
CA ILE A 15 -75.20 -14.28 -57.22
C ILE A 15 -74.55 -12.89 -57.40
N ALA A 16 -74.23 -12.22 -56.29
CA ALA A 16 -73.33 -11.05 -56.32
C ALA A 16 -72.51 -10.85 -55.02
N SER A 17 -72.82 -11.59 -53.96
CA SER A 17 -72.16 -11.46 -52.65
C SER A 17 -70.94 -12.37 -52.46
N ALA A 18 -70.78 -13.44 -53.26
CA ALA A 18 -69.66 -14.38 -53.11
C ALA A 18 -68.32 -13.81 -53.61
N GLN A 19 -68.32 -12.99 -54.68
CA GLN A 19 -67.08 -12.45 -55.26
C GLN A 19 -66.47 -11.32 -54.42
N ARG A 20 -67.30 -10.48 -53.77
CA ARG A 20 -66.83 -9.43 -52.83
C ARG A 20 -66.25 -9.99 -51.55
N VAL A 21 -66.90 -11.00 -50.95
CA VAL A 21 -66.39 -11.63 -49.72
C VAL A 21 -65.04 -12.33 -49.95
N VAL A 22 -64.82 -12.95 -51.11
CA VAL A 22 -63.54 -13.60 -51.44
C VAL A 22 -62.43 -12.58 -51.73
N THR A 23 -62.73 -11.45 -52.39
CA THR A 23 -61.74 -10.37 -52.61
C THR A 23 -61.41 -9.61 -51.32
N ASP A 24 -62.37 -9.40 -50.42
CA ASP A 24 -62.11 -8.80 -49.11
C ASP A 24 -61.33 -9.75 -48.19
N LEU A 25 -61.56 -11.07 -48.26
CA LEU A 25 -60.77 -12.07 -47.51
C LEU A 25 -59.33 -12.18 -48.03
N SER A 26 -59.12 -12.12 -49.35
CA SER A 26 -57.77 -12.15 -49.93
C SER A 26 -56.99 -10.89 -49.56
N ASN A 27 -57.61 -9.71 -49.71
CA ASN A 27 -57.01 -8.43 -49.32
C ASN A 27 -56.70 -8.37 -47.81
N ALA A 28 -57.58 -8.92 -46.96
CA ALA A 28 -57.33 -9.02 -45.52
C ALA A 28 -56.21 -10.02 -45.17
N SER A 29 -56.05 -11.09 -45.94
CA SER A 29 -54.97 -12.07 -45.75
C SER A 29 -53.60 -11.51 -46.16
N ASP A 30 -53.55 -10.74 -47.25
CA ASP A 30 -52.32 -10.09 -47.72
C ASP A 30 -51.93 -8.92 -46.79
N ALA A 31 -52.90 -8.16 -46.28
CA ALA A 31 -52.67 -7.15 -45.25
C ALA A 31 -52.12 -7.76 -43.94
N ARG A 32 -52.58 -8.96 -43.54
CA ARG A 32 -52.04 -9.68 -42.37
C ARG A 32 -50.62 -10.19 -42.59
N ARG A 33 -50.28 -10.68 -43.79
CA ARG A 33 -48.90 -11.09 -44.12
C ARG A 33 -47.95 -9.89 -44.15
N ALA A 34 -48.39 -8.76 -44.71
CA ALA A 34 -47.61 -7.52 -44.69
C ALA A 34 -47.36 -7.03 -43.26
N ALA A 35 -48.40 -7.00 -42.42
CA ALA A 35 -48.27 -6.63 -41.01
C ALA A 35 -47.38 -7.60 -40.21
N GLN A 36 -47.40 -8.90 -40.52
CA GLN A 36 -46.51 -9.89 -39.90
C GLN A 36 -45.05 -9.70 -40.33
N ALA A 37 -44.80 -9.42 -41.61
CA ALA A 37 -43.44 -9.16 -42.11
C ALA A 37 -42.85 -7.89 -41.51
N GLU A 38 -43.63 -6.81 -41.37
CA GLU A 38 -43.20 -5.59 -40.66
C GLU A 38 -42.93 -5.83 -39.17
N ALA A 39 -43.75 -6.66 -38.52
CA ALA A 39 -43.54 -7.02 -37.12
C ALA A 39 -42.26 -7.86 -36.92
N GLN A 40 -41.94 -8.76 -37.86
CA GLN A 40 -40.69 -9.52 -37.86
C GLN A 40 -39.48 -8.61 -38.08
N ALA A 41 -39.52 -7.72 -39.08
CA ALA A 41 -38.42 -6.78 -39.34
C ALA A 41 -38.14 -5.87 -38.12
N LYS A 42 -39.18 -5.36 -37.47
CA LYS A 42 -39.05 -4.58 -36.22
C LYS A 42 -38.49 -5.41 -35.07
N ALA A 43 -38.86 -6.69 -34.96
CA ALA A 43 -38.33 -7.58 -33.94
C ALA A 43 -36.84 -7.88 -34.15
N ASP A 44 -36.43 -8.09 -35.41
CA ASP A 44 -35.04 -8.35 -35.79
C ASP A 44 -34.16 -7.11 -35.57
N GLU A 45 -34.66 -5.91 -35.89
CA GLU A 45 -33.98 -4.64 -35.63
C GLU A 45 -33.76 -4.41 -34.12
N LEU A 46 -34.81 -4.62 -33.31
CA LEU A 46 -34.70 -4.54 -31.85
C LEU A 46 -33.75 -5.58 -31.26
N ALA A 47 -33.69 -6.79 -31.83
CA ALA A 47 -32.76 -7.83 -31.40
C ALA A 47 -31.31 -7.44 -31.70
N PHE A 48 -31.05 -6.87 -32.88
CA PHE A 48 -29.73 -6.37 -33.27
C PHE A 48 -29.28 -5.20 -32.38
N GLU A 49 -30.17 -4.24 -32.08
CA GLU A 49 -29.87 -3.13 -31.16
C GLU A 49 -29.52 -3.64 -29.76
N LYS A 50 -30.32 -4.57 -29.21
CA LYS A 50 -30.03 -5.19 -27.91
C LYS A 50 -28.69 -5.92 -27.89
N GLN A 51 -28.36 -6.63 -28.96
CA GLN A 51 -27.08 -7.32 -29.07
C GLN A 51 -25.91 -6.33 -29.13
N LYS A 52 -26.06 -5.22 -29.87
CA LYS A 52 -25.07 -4.15 -29.93
C LYS A 52 -24.86 -3.48 -28.56
N GLU A 53 -25.93 -3.24 -27.81
CA GLU A 53 -25.85 -2.72 -26.45
C GLU A 53 -25.19 -3.71 -25.50
N ALA A 54 -25.53 -4.99 -25.57
CA ALA A 54 -24.90 -6.04 -24.77
C ALA A 54 -23.40 -6.13 -25.02
N ASN A 55 -22.97 -6.11 -26.29
CA ASN A 55 -21.55 -6.11 -26.66
C ASN A 55 -20.83 -4.87 -26.11
N ARG A 56 -21.44 -3.68 -26.20
CA ARG A 56 -20.86 -2.44 -25.62
C ARG A 56 -20.70 -2.53 -24.11
N ILE A 57 -21.70 -3.06 -23.40
CA ILE A 57 -21.63 -3.24 -21.94
C ILE A 57 -20.52 -4.23 -21.59
N GLN A 58 -20.38 -5.31 -22.35
CA GLN A 58 -19.33 -6.30 -22.16
C GLN A 58 -17.94 -5.72 -22.39
N GLU A 59 -17.72 -4.99 -23.49
CA GLU A 59 -16.45 -4.30 -23.75
C GLU A 59 -16.09 -3.30 -22.64
N LEU A 60 -17.06 -2.54 -22.13
CA LEU A 60 -16.84 -1.64 -21.00
C LEU A 60 -16.52 -2.39 -19.70
N ALA A 61 -17.12 -3.55 -19.47
CA ALA A 61 -16.82 -4.39 -18.33
C ALA A 61 -15.40 -4.95 -18.43
N ASP A 62 -14.99 -5.43 -19.60
CA ASP A 62 -13.66 -5.97 -19.86
C ASP A 62 -12.59 -4.87 -19.68
N GLN A 63 -12.84 -3.66 -20.18
CA GLN A 63 -11.96 -2.51 -19.98
C GLN A 63 -11.80 -2.15 -18.50
N LYS A 64 -12.89 -2.16 -17.73
CA LYS A 64 -12.84 -1.90 -16.28
C LYS A 64 -12.07 -2.98 -15.53
N GLN A 65 -12.24 -4.24 -15.91
CA GLN A 65 -11.50 -5.35 -15.30
C GLN A 65 -10.00 -5.23 -15.59
N HIS A 66 -9.63 -4.97 -16.85
CA HIS A 66 -8.24 -4.79 -17.21
C HIS A 66 -7.60 -3.59 -16.50
N ALA A 67 -8.31 -2.46 -16.41
CA ALA A 67 -7.83 -1.30 -15.67
C ALA A 67 -7.63 -1.60 -14.18
N ALA A 68 -8.54 -2.35 -13.55
CA ALA A 68 -8.42 -2.77 -12.16
C ALA A 68 -7.24 -3.73 -11.93
N GLU A 69 -6.99 -4.65 -12.88
CA GLU A 69 -5.88 -5.59 -12.83
C GLU A 69 -4.53 -4.88 -12.93
N VAL A 70 -4.37 -3.97 -13.91
CA VAL A 70 -3.17 -3.14 -14.06
C VAL A 70 -2.93 -2.30 -12.80
N LEU A 71 -3.98 -1.69 -12.23
CA LEU A 71 -3.87 -0.94 -10.98
C LEU A 71 -3.37 -1.83 -9.82
N ALA A 72 -3.95 -3.02 -9.66
CA ALA A 72 -3.53 -3.97 -8.62
C ALA A 72 -2.07 -4.42 -8.78
N GLU A 73 -1.63 -4.68 -10.03
CA GLU A 73 -0.23 -5.00 -10.32
C GLU A 73 0.71 -3.86 -9.96
N THR A 74 0.35 -2.61 -10.31
CA THR A 74 1.18 -1.44 -9.98
C THR A 74 1.32 -1.27 -8.47
N HIS A 75 0.23 -1.44 -7.71
CA HIS A 75 0.24 -1.37 -6.24
C HIS A 75 1.12 -2.47 -5.63
N ALA A 76 1.05 -3.69 -6.18
CA ALA A 76 1.88 -4.81 -5.74
C ALA A 76 3.37 -4.55 -6.01
N LEU A 77 3.71 -3.98 -7.18
CA LEU A 77 5.08 -3.62 -7.52
C LEU A 77 5.63 -2.52 -6.60
N GLN A 78 4.87 -1.44 -6.36
CA GLN A 78 5.26 -0.38 -5.44
C GLN A 78 5.51 -0.90 -4.02
N LYS A 79 4.62 -1.77 -3.52
CA LYS A 79 4.78 -2.39 -2.20
C LYS A 79 6.03 -3.26 -2.12
N ARG A 80 6.31 -4.04 -3.17
CA ARG A 80 7.49 -4.89 -3.25
C ARG A 80 8.78 -4.06 -3.25
N GLN A 81 8.83 -3.00 -4.05
CA GLN A 81 9.96 -2.07 -4.07
C GLN A 81 10.18 -1.44 -2.69
N LEU A 82 9.14 -0.91 -2.06
CA LEU A 82 9.24 -0.33 -0.72
C LEU A 82 9.78 -1.34 0.30
N THR A 83 9.31 -2.59 0.24
CA THR A 83 9.76 -3.63 1.19
C THR A 83 11.23 -3.98 0.95
N GLN A 84 11.66 -4.11 -0.31
CA GLN A 84 13.05 -4.36 -0.65
C GLN A 84 13.98 -3.23 -0.19
N ASP A 85 13.58 -1.98 -0.40
CA ASP A 85 14.34 -0.81 0.04
C ASP A 85 14.44 -0.77 1.57
N GLN A 86 13.35 -1.09 2.27
CA GLN A 86 13.33 -1.14 3.73
C GLN A 86 14.22 -2.26 4.29
N GLU A 87 14.22 -3.44 3.67
CA GLU A 87 15.09 -4.55 4.05
C GLU A 87 16.58 -4.21 3.82
N ALA A 88 16.91 -3.63 2.66
CA ALA A 88 18.26 -3.18 2.36
C ALA A 88 18.73 -2.09 3.34
N ALA A 89 17.87 -1.11 3.65
CA ALA A 89 18.19 -0.06 4.62
C ALA A 89 18.35 -0.62 6.04
N THR A 90 17.50 -1.55 6.46
CA THR A 90 17.54 -2.15 7.81
C THR A 90 18.79 -3.00 7.99
N THR A 91 19.17 -3.78 6.98
CA THR A 91 20.38 -4.62 7.00
C THR A 91 21.65 -3.77 7.03
N ALA A 92 21.73 -2.74 6.18
CA ALA A 92 22.84 -1.80 6.19
C ALA A 92 22.96 -1.07 7.54
N GLN A 93 21.83 -0.61 8.10
CA GLN A 93 21.81 0.05 9.40
C GLN A 93 22.24 -0.90 10.53
N ALA A 94 21.80 -2.16 10.51
CA ALA A 94 22.19 -3.14 11.52
C ALA A 94 23.70 -3.39 11.52
N ALA A 95 24.32 -3.47 10.33
CA ALA A 95 25.77 -3.62 10.20
C ALA A 95 26.54 -2.38 10.70
N ASP A 96 26.05 -1.18 10.39
CA ASP A 96 26.65 0.07 10.86
C ASP A 96 26.55 0.20 12.40
N ILE A 97 25.37 -0.07 12.98
CA ILE A 97 25.19 -0.06 14.44
C ILE A 97 26.10 -1.06 15.13
N ALA A 98 26.19 -2.29 14.62
CA ALA A 98 27.07 -3.31 15.19
C ALA A 98 28.53 -2.85 15.17
N THR A 99 28.95 -2.20 14.08
CA THR A 99 30.29 -1.62 13.94
C THR A 99 30.53 -0.50 14.95
N ARG A 100 29.57 0.43 15.09
CA ARG A 100 29.66 1.53 16.06
C ARG A 100 29.65 1.04 17.50
N GLN A 101 28.86 0.02 17.82
CA GLN A 101 28.90 -0.64 19.14
C GLN A 101 30.27 -1.24 19.42
N ALA A 102 30.82 -2.01 18.49
CA ALA A 102 32.16 -2.57 18.64
C ALA A 102 33.23 -1.48 18.82
N GLN A 103 33.11 -0.35 18.13
CA GLN A 103 34.00 0.81 18.30
C GLN A 103 33.87 1.45 19.69
N ILE A 104 32.64 1.64 20.20
CA ILE A 104 32.40 2.15 21.54
C ILE A 104 33.06 1.24 22.57
N ASP A 105 32.79 -0.07 22.50
CA ASP A 105 33.32 -1.06 23.45
C ASP A 105 34.85 -1.13 23.39
N ALA A 106 35.44 -1.14 22.19
CA ALA A 106 36.89 -1.13 22.01
C ALA A 106 37.53 0.15 22.57
N SER A 107 36.92 1.31 22.31
CA SER A 107 37.40 2.59 22.84
C SER A 107 37.30 2.65 24.37
N ALA A 108 36.19 2.19 24.94
CA ALA A 108 35.98 2.14 26.38
C ALA A 108 37.00 1.23 27.08
N ALA A 109 37.29 0.07 26.49
CA ALA A 109 38.29 -0.86 27.00
C ALA A 109 39.72 -0.28 26.95
N ALA A 110 40.07 0.38 25.83
CA ALA A 110 41.38 1.03 25.67
C ALA A 110 41.56 2.21 26.65
N ASP A 111 40.53 3.05 26.80
CA ASP A 111 40.53 4.18 27.72
C ASP A 111 40.63 3.72 29.18
N GLU A 112 39.94 2.64 29.53
CA GLU A 112 40.01 2.07 30.88
C GLU A 112 41.40 1.49 31.20
N ALA A 113 42.03 0.80 30.24
CA ALA A 113 43.41 0.34 30.39
C ALA A 113 44.38 1.52 30.59
N ALA A 114 44.26 2.56 29.75
CA ALA A 114 45.07 3.77 29.84
C ALA A 114 44.89 4.50 31.18
N ARG A 115 43.66 4.61 31.68
CA ARG A 115 43.35 5.22 32.99
C ARG A 115 43.98 4.45 34.15
N ARG A 116 43.87 3.12 34.16
CA ARG A 116 44.47 2.29 35.22
C ARG A 116 45.99 2.43 35.25
N ASP A 117 46.62 2.45 34.09
CA ASP A 117 48.07 2.64 34.00
C ASP A 117 48.50 4.04 34.43
N ALA A 118 47.75 5.07 34.05
CA ALA A 118 47.98 6.44 34.50
C ALA A 118 47.85 6.56 36.02
N LEU A 119 46.81 5.96 36.61
CA LEU A 119 46.59 5.93 38.06
C LEU A 119 47.75 5.22 38.77
N ARG A 120 48.16 4.04 38.30
CA ARG A 120 49.31 3.29 38.86
C ARG A 120 50.58 4.14 38.87
N ARG A 121 50.89 4.81 37.75
CA ARG A 121 52.05 5.71 37.64
C ARG A 121 51.93 6.92 38.55
N ALA A 122 50.76 7.53 38.65
CA ALA A 122 50.51 8.70 39.50
C ALA A 122 50.65 8.35 40.99
N VAL A 123 50.08 7.21 41.42
CA VAL A 123 50.23 6.68 42.78
C VAL A 123 51.70 6.39 43.09
N GLY A 124 52.42 5.69 42.18
CA GLY A 124 53.84 5.39 42.35
C GLY A 124 54.70 6.65 42.49
N ARG A 125 54.48 7.65 41.63
CA ARG A 125 55.16 8.95 41.69
C ARG A 125 54.87 9.70 42.99
N THR A 126 53.61 9.68 43.43
CA THR A 126 53.18 10.35 44.67
C THR A 126 53.83 9.71 45.89
N LYS A 127 53.85 8.36 45.97
CA LYS A 127 54.55 7.62 47.03
C LYS A 127 56.05 7.91 47.05
N ALA A 128 56.71 7.90 45.88
CA ALA A 128 58.13 8.21 45.78
C ALA A 128 58.45 9.65 46.24
N ASN A 129 57.64 10.62 45.84
CA ASN A 129 57.80 12.03 46.23
C ASN A 129 57.59 12.26 47.74
N LEU A 130 56.61 11.58 48.35
CA LEU A 130 56.38 11.64 49.79
C LEU A 130 57.59 11.09 50.55
N GLY A 131 58.05 9.88 50.18
CA GLY A 131 59.22 9.25 50.80
C GLY A 131 60.50 10.09 50.68
N ALA A 132 60.72 10.75 49.53
CA ALA A 132 61.88 11.64 49.33
C ALA A 132 61.85 12.90 50.22
N ARG A 133 60.67 13.35 50.66
CA ARG A 133 60.50 14.53 51.54
C ARG A 133 60.52 14.18 53.03
N GLY A 134 60.80 12.92 53.37
CA GLY A 134 60.75 12.42 54.75
C GLY A 134 59.33 12.23 55.30
N GLY A 135 58.30 12.44 54.47
CA GLY A 135 56.91 12.18 54.81
C GLY A 135 56.51 10.75 54.41
N GLY A 136 56.03 9.96 55.36
CA GLY A 136 55.48 8.63 55.07
C GLY A 136 54.03 8.71 54.59
N THR A 137 53.54 7.66 53.93
CA THR A 137 52.09 7.47 53.77
C THR A 137 51.39 7.18 55.10
N SER A 138 52.15 6.94 56.18
CA SER A 138 51.67 6.73 57.55
C SER A 138 51.31 8.02 58.28
N ASP A 139 51.81 9.17 57.80
CA ASP A 139 51.46 10.49 58.31
C ASP A 139 50.23 10.93 57.51
N GLY A 140 49.03 11.00 58.13
CA GLY A 140 47.72 10.98 57.46
C GLY A 140 47.52 11.96 56.29
N SER A 141 48.35 13.00 56.19
CA SER A 141 48.48 13.89 55.03
C SER A 141 48.84 13.16 53.72
N GLY A 142 49.71 12.15 53.76
CA GLY A 142 50.12 11.38 52.58
C GLY A 142 49.01 10.46 52.06
N GLU A 143 48.23 9.88 52.98
CA GLU A 143 47.06 9.06 52.64
C GLU A 143 45.94 9.91 52.04
N ALA A 144 45.70 11.11 52.56
CA ALA A 144 44.72 12.05 52.01
C ALA A 144 44.99 12.42 50.54
N VAL A 145 46.26 12.61 50.16
CA VAL A 145 46.63 12.91 48.76
C VAL A 145 46.36 11.71 47.85
N LEU A 146 46.71 10.50 48.29
CA LEU A 146 46.45 9.27 47.52
C LEU A 146 44.95 9.01 47.37
N LEU A 147 44.16 9.22 48.44
CA LEU A 147 42.71 9.14 48.39
C LEU A 147 42.13 10.18 47.41
N GLY A 148 42.65 11.41 47.42
CA GLY A 148 42.28 12.45 46.47
C GLY A 148 42.49 12.03 45.01
N LEU A 149 43.65 11.45 44.70
CA LEU A 149 43.98 10.91 43.37
C LEU A 149 43.02 9.81 42.91
N VAL A 150 42.69 8.88 43.80
CA VAL A 150 41.72 7.80 43.54
C VAL A 150 40.34 8.41 43.29
N ASN A 151 39.87 9.31 44.15
CA ASN A 151 38.58 9.98 44.02
C ASN A 151 38.45 10.75 42.69
N THR A 152 39.49 11.48 42.26
CA THR A 152 39.49 12.14 40.95
C THR A 152 39.43 11.16 39.79
N THR A 153 40.07 10.00 39.93
CA THR A 153 40.03 8.95 38.89
C THR A 153 38.65 8.32 38.83
N ASP A 154 38.03 8.03 39.97
CA ASP A 154 36.67 7.49 40.05
C ASP A 154 35.65 8.46 39.43
N ALA A 155 35.79 9.76 39.69
CA ALA A 155 34.95 10.79 39.06
C ALA A 155 35.10 10.78 37.54
N ALA A 156 36.34 10.69 37.03
CA ALA A 156 36.61 10.58 35.60
C ALA A 156 36.03 9.30 34.98
N THR A 157 36.12 8.16 35.68
CA THR A 157 35.52 6.90 35.25
C THR A 157 34.00 7.02 35.14
N ARG A 158 33.33 7.58 36.16
CA ARG A 158 31.87 7.79 36.12
C ARG A 158 31.46 8.68 34.94
N GLN A 159 32.21 9.75 34.68
CA GLN A 159 31.94 10.64 33.55
C GLN A 159 32.11 9.90 32.21
N ALA A 160 33.17 9.12 32.04
CA ALA A 160 33.38 8.34 30.82
C ALA A 160 32.25 7.31 30.60
N THR A 161 31.88 6.56 31.64
CA THR A 161 30.76 5.61 31.57
C THR A 161 29.45 6.31 31.21
N ALA A 162 29.19 7.51 31.75
CA ALA A 162 28.01 8.29 31.38
C ALA A 162 28.02 8.69 29.89
N VAL A 163 29.18 9.07 29.35
CA VAL A 163 29.32 9.39 27.92
C VAL A 163 29.06 8.16 27.05
N ASP A 164 29.60 7.00 27.42
CA ASP A 164 29.37 5.75 26.66
C ASP A 164 27.92 5.29 26.73
N GLN A 165 27.26 5.49 27.88
CA GLN A 165 25.81 5.29 28.01
C GLN A 165 25.01 6.22 27.10
N LEU A 166 25.40 7.50 27.01
CA LEU A 166 24.74 8.43 26.08
C LEU A 166 24.94 8.03 24.62
N ARG A 167 26.13 7.55 24.25
CA ARG A 167 26.41 7.04 22.89
C ARG A 167 25.56 5.83 22.56
N THR A 168 25.46 4.86 23.47
CA THR A 168 24.63 3.66 23.27
C THR A 168 23.13 4.01 23.21
N GLN A 169 22.67 4.96 24.04
CA GLN A 169 21.29 5.48 23.97
C GLN A 169 21.01 6.19 22.64
N ALA A 170 21.96 6.98 22.13
CA ALA A 170 21.82 7.63 20.82
C ALA A 170 21.68 6.61 19.69
N LEU A 171 22.47 5.53 19.70
CA LEU A 171 22.32 4.42 18.73
C LEU A 171 20.95 3.75 18.83
N ALA A 172 20.43 3.53 20.05
CA ALA A 172 19.09 2.98 20.25
C ALA A 172 17.98 3.92 19.74
N GLY A 173 18.18 5.23 19.90
CA GLY A 173 17.32 6.26 19.32
C GLY A 173 17.29 6.20 17.80
N GLU A 174 18.46 6.08 17.16
CA GLU A 174 18.60 5.97 15.71
C GLU A 174 17.86 4.75 15.13
N VAL A 175 17.94 3.58 15.78
CA VAL A 175 17.14 2.39 15.41
C VAL A 175 15.65 2.69 15.47
N THR A 176 15.22 3.33 16.54
CA THR A 176 13.80 3.63 16.78
C THR A 176 13.27 4.60 15.73
N ASP A 177 14.06 5.61 15.36
CA ASP A 177 13.66 6.60 14.37
C ASP A 177 13.61 6.02 12.95
N THR A 178 14.54 5.12 12.58
CA THR A 178 14.40 4.41 11.30
C THR A 178 13.14 3.55 11.26
N ARG A 179 12.82 2.82 12.34
CA ARG A 179 11.57 2.05 12.39
C ARG A 179 10.33 2.92 12.23
N LYS A 180 10.31 4.10 12.87
CA LYS A 180 9.21 5.07 12.72
C LYS A 180 9.10 5.57 11.28
N ARG A 181 10.22 5.88 10.62
CA ARG A 181 10.23 6.30 9.20
C ARG A 181 9.70 5.19 8.30
N ASN A 182 10.18 3.95 8.47
CA ASN A 182 9.68 2.81 7.69
C ASN A 182 8.17 2.60 7.86
N LEU A 183 7.67 2.73 9.09
CA LEU A 183 6.23 2.66 9.37
C LEU A 183 5.47 3.82 8.70
N LEU A 184 6.00 5.04 8.80
CA LEU A 184 5.42 6.21 8.17
C LEU A 184 5.33 6.01 6.64
N ASP A 185 6.39 5.56 6.00
CA ASP A 185 6.42 5.32 4.54
C ASP A 185 5.38 4.27 4.12
N GLN A 186 5.23 3.19 4.91
CA GLN A 186 4.18 2.20 4.69
C GLN A 186 2.78 2.80 4.81
N THR A 187 2.54 3.63 5.82
CA THR A 187 1.24 4.29 6.00
C THR A 187 0.95 5.29 4.88
N GLN A 188 1.94 6.04 4.43
CA GLN A 188 1.80 6.99 3.32
C GLN A 188 1.53 6.27 2.01
N LEU A 189 2.20 5.15 1.73
CA LEU A 189 1.92 4.35 0.55
C LEU A 189 0.50 3.80 0.59
N ALA A 190 0.07 3.23 1.72
CA ALA A 190 -1.27 2.70 1.88
C ALA A 190 -2.35 3.78 1.68
N GLU A 191 -2.12 5.00 2.21
CA GLU A 191 -3.05 6.12 2.02
C GLU A 191 -3.09 6.58 0.57
N ARG A 192 -1.94 6.67 -0.14
CA ARG A 192 -1.92 7.00 -1.58
C ARG A 192 -2.70 5.96 -2.39
N GLN A 193 -2.49 4.68 -2.13
CA GLN A 193 -3.23 3.59 -2.79
C GLN A 193 -4.73 3.69 -2.52
N ARG A 194 -5.12 4.02 -1.28
CA ARG A 194 -6.52 4.23 -0.92
C ARG A 194 -7.15 5.41 -1.67
N LEU A 195 -6.43 6.53 -1.79
CA LEU A 195 -6.90 7.71 -2.51
C LEU A 195 -7.01 7.45 -4.02
N GLU A 196 -6.07 6.71 -4.61
CA GLU A 196 -6.14 6.29 -6.01
C GLU A 196 -7.36 5.40 -6.28
N LEU A 197 -7.63 4.43 -5.39
CA LEU A 197 -8.82 3.58 -5.49
C LEU A 197 -10.12 4.38 -5.35
N PHE A 198 -10.14 5.37 -4.45
CA PHE A 198 -11.29 6.25 -4.30
C PHE A 198 -11.52 7.10 -5.57
N ASN A 199 -10.46 7.69 -6.12
CA ASN A 199 -10.55 8.46 -7.37
C ASN A 199 -10.91 7.61 -8.59
N ALA A 200 -10.58 6.32 -8.60
CA ALA A 200 -10.98 5.41 -9.67
C ALA A 200 -12.47 4.98 -9.57
N ALA A 201 -13.09 5.12 -8.40
CA ALA A 201 -14.46 4.70 -8.14
C ALA A 201 -15.51 5.82 -8.34
N TYR A 202 -15.09 7.09 -8.35
CA TYR A 202 -15.95 8.28 -8.50
C TYR A 202 -15.62 9.06 -9.76
#